data_AF-A0A8J5MX40-F1
#
_entry.id   AF-A0A8J5MX40-F1
#
_cell.length_a   1.000
_cell.length_b   1.000
_cell.length_c   1.000
_cell.angle_alpha   90.00
_cell.angle_beta   90.00
_cell.angle_gamma   90.00
#
_symmetry.space_group_name_H-M   'P 1'
#
loop_
_entity.id
_entity.type
_entity.pdbx_description
1 polymer ?
#
loop_
_entity_poly.entity_id
_entity_poly.type
_entity_poly.pdbx_seq_one_letter_code
_entity_poly.pdbx_strand_id
1 'polypeptide(L)'
;MWALAGLEETGELDEPTVNMMNVPRCGVKDGGGGSSKNDHSRRKRYTLQGSRWRTRDLTYKINKYPSGLAKTKVWGDVSTLTFKQKTSGKVNIDISFERGKHGDGDAFDGPGGVLAHAFFPQYGGDAHFDAQEKWTVKTNRGTNLLQAAAHEFGHSLGLSHTSVKRALMAPFYRGYEPNLQLHSDDIKGIQVCWYKSSQYWKVSKSGDFEGYPRPISEDWEGLPNNVEGGFLAKSGWLYFFKDKKYWRYIKSRWSATRYSLSKGYPKAVKRWEGLQEGLDAATKYNGKTYFFKSSGLQGTQEPVSLGDDHNDNDDYVDYDQFDAGLAY
;
A
#
# COMPACT_ATOMS: atom_id res chain seq x y z
N MET A 1 15.46 -16.53 1.28
CA MET A 1 15.09 -17.86 1.81
C MET A 1 15.43 -17.95 3.29
N TRP A 2 16.70 -18.11 3.70
CA TRP A 2 17.08 -18.40 5.10
C TRP A 2 16.48 -17.45 6.14
N ALA A 3 16.56 -16.14 5.93
CA ALA A 3 15.96 -15.16 6.84
C ALA A 3 14.44 -15.30 7.01
N LEU A 4 13.70 -15.69 5.96
CA LEU A 4 12.25 -15.91 6.03
C LEU A 4 11.91 -17.26 6.66
N ALA A 5 12.75 -18.25 6.41
CA ALA A 5 12.70 -19.56 7.07
C ALA A 5 13.17 -19.49 8.53
N GLY A 6 13.79 -18.37 8.94
CA GLY A 6 14.56 -18.20 10.18
C GLY A 6 15.52 -19.36 10.42
N LEU A 7 16.33 -19.62 9.40
CA LEU A 7 17.48 -20.52 9.39
C LEU A 7 18.77 -19.69 9.39
N GLU A 8 19.89 -20.31 9.74
CA GLU A 8 21.21 -19.71 9.62
C GLU A 8 21.57 -19.48 8.14
N GLU A 9 22.19 -18.33 7.83
CA GLU A 9 22.61 -18.01 6.46
C GLU A 9 23.93 -18.72 6.13
N THR A 10 23.86 -20.03 5.92
CA THR A 10 25.02 -20.89 5.60
C THR A 10 25.49 -20.71 4.16
N GLY A 11 24.59 -20.32 3.25
CA GLY A 11 24.86 -20.27 1.81
C GLY A 11 24.76 -21.63 1.12
N GLU A 12 24.48 -22.70 1.87
CA GLU A 12 24.46 -24.08 1.39
C GLU A 12 23.05 -24.67 1.43
N LEU A 13 22.75 -25.63 0.54
CA LEU A 13 21.50 -26.39 0.56
C LEU A 13 21.57 -27.50 1.60
N ASP A 14 21.71 -27.10 2.86
CA ASP A 14 21.68 -28.02 3.99
C ASP A 14 20.30 -28.64 4.23
N GLU A 15 20.25 -29.71 5.01
CA GLU A 15 19.02 -30.45 5.29
C GLU A 15 17.89 -29.56 5.86
N PRO A 16 18.13 -28.65 6.83
CA PRO A 16 17.12 -27.69 7.27
C PRO A 16 16.59 -26.79 6.14
N THR A 17 17.46 -26.33 5.24
CA THR A 17 17.09 -25.49 4.10
C THR A 17 16.18 -26.25 3.13
N VAL A 18 16.56 -27.47 2.77
CA VAL A 18 15.76 -28.33 1.88
C VAL A 18 14.41 -28.66 2.50
N ASN A 19 14.38 -29.00 3.80
CA ASN A 19 13.14 -29.25 4.52
C ASN A 19 12.19 -28.07 4.44
N MET A 20 12.69 -26.84 4.61
CA MET A 20 11.86 -25.65 4.50
C MET A 20 11.41 -25.33 3.07
N MET A 21 12.22 -25.65 2.05
CA MET A 21 11.82 -25.49 0.64
C MET A 21 10.63 -26.39 0.26
N ASN A 22 10.45 -27.51 0.96
CA ASN A 22 9.32 -28.43 0.75
C ASN A 22 8.07 -28.09 1.58
N VAL A 23 8.12 -27.05 2.42
CA VAL A 23 6.95 -26.61 3.19
C VAL A 23 5.98 -25.88 2.26
N PRO A 24 4.69 -26.26 2.23
CA PRO A 24 3.68 -25.55 1.44
C PRO A 24 3.70 -24.06 1.75
N ARG A 25 3.56 -23.22 0.73
CA ARG A 25 3.77 -21.77 0.88
C ARG A 25 2.95 -20.93 -0.10
N CYS A 26 2.92 -19.63 0.15
CA CYS A 26 2.47 -18.64 -0.81
C CYS A 26 3.44 -18.55 -2.01
N GLY A 27 2.88 -18.42 -3.21
CA GLY A 27 3.58 -18.31 -4.49
C GLY A 27 4.14 -16.92 -4.78
N VAL A 28 3.77 -15.90 -4.00
CA VAL A 28 4.31 -14.55 -4.15
C VAL A 28 5.82 -14.55 -3.85
N LYS A 29 6.58 -13.80 -4.66
CA LYS A 29 8.04 -13.71 -4.52
C LYS A 29 8.42 -13.00 -3.22
N ASP A 30 9.37 -13.59 -2.50
CA ASP A 30 9.88 -13.17 -1.20
C ASP A 30 10.66 -11.84 -1.17
N GLY A 31 11.12 -11.37 -2.34
CA GLY A 31 11.80 -10.09 -2.50
C GLY A 31 10.84 -9.08 -3.11
N GLY A 32 10.57 -7.98 -2.41
CA GLY A 32 9.75 -6.88 -2.92
C GLY A 32 10.21 -6.48 -4.32
N GLY A 33 9.25 -6.37 -5.25
CA GLY A 33 9.54 -6.10 -6.66
C GLY A 33 10.50 -4.94 -6.83
N GLY A 34 11.61 -5.18 -7.55
CA GLY A 34 12.43 -4.12 -8.15
C GLY A 34 13.75 -3.75 -7.48
N SER A 35 14.34 -4.54 -6.57
CA SER A 35 15.73 -4.29 -6.17
C SER A 35 16.70 -4.96 -7.15
N SER A 36 17.24 -4.14 -8.05
CA SER A 36 18.45 -4.44 -8.82
C SER A 36 19.56 -4.92 -7.88
N LYS A 37 20.32 -5.93 -8.30
CA LYS A 37 21.29 -6.70 -7.50
C LYS A 37 22.49 -5.90 -6.93
N ASN A 38 22.51 -4.57 -7.03
CA ASN A 38 23.68 -3.73 -6.76
C ASN A 38 23.50 -2.67 -5.66
N ASP A 39 22.47 -2.70 -4.82
CA ASP A 39 22.33 -1.71 -3.73
C ASP A 39 22.74 -2.29 -2.37
N HIS A 40 23.87 -1.80 -1.82
CA HIS A 40 24.36 -2.08 -0.47
C HIS A 40 23.61 -1.31 0.64
N SER A 41 22.43 -0.78 0.33
CA SER A 41 21.55 -0.13 1.29
C SER A 41 20.87 -1.15 2.24
N ARG A 42 20.97 -0.88 3.54
CA ARG A 42 20.39 -1.67 4.65
C ARG A 42 19.00 -2.22 4.33
N ARG A 43 18.87 -3.56 4.34
CA ARG A 43 17.61 -4.32 4.24
C ARG A 43 16.57 -3.74 5.23
N LYS A 44 15.57 -3.02 4.72
CA LYS A 44 14.48 -2.46 5.54
C LYS A 44 13.67 -3.61 6.14
N ARG A 45 13.33 -3.52 7.43
CA ARG A 45 12.66 -4.55 8.25
C ARG A 45 11.24 -4.94 7.77
N TYR A 46 10.67 -4.21 6.82
CA TYR A 46 9.37 -4.49 6.18
C TYR A 46 9.45 -4.12 4.70
N THR A 47 9.06 -5.04 3.79
CA THR A 47 8.98 -4.76 2.35
C THR A 47 7.55 -4.36 2.02
N LEU A 48 7.24 -3.07 2.01
CA LEU A 48 6.09 -2.61 1.23
C LEU A 48 6.52 -2.66 -0.23
N GLN A 49 5.77 -3.31 -1.12
CA GLN A 49 5.98 -3.04 -2.55
C GLN A 49 5.66 -1.57 -2.88
N GLY A 50 4.90 -0.91 -1.99
CA GLY A 50 4.57 0.52 -2.08
C GLY A 50 3.25 0.79 -2.80
N SER A 51 2.58 -0.23 -3.35
CA SER A 51 1.25 -0.07 -3.93
C SER A 51 0.14 -0.31 -2.91
N ARG A 52 -0.82 0.60 -2.92
CA ARG A 52 -2.02 0.62 -2.09
C ARG A 52 -3.20 0.99 -2.96
N TRP A 53 -4.40 0.60 -2.54
CA TRP A 53 -5.60 1.08 -3.20
C TRP A 53 -5.78 2.57 -2.93
N ARG A 54 -6.19 3.31 -3.96
CA ARG A 54 -6.57 4.73 -3.83
C ARG A 54 -7.97 4.90 -3.20
N THR A 55 -8.77 3.84 -3.19
CA THR A 55 -10.12 3.81 -2.61
C THR A 55 -10.18 2.85 -1.42
N ARG A 56 -11.10 3.13 -0.49
CA ARG A 56 -11.45 2.25 0.62
C ARG A 56 -12.66 1.36 0.33
N ASP A 57 -13.44 1.68 -0.71
CA ASP A 57 -14.62 0.92 -1.12
C ASP A 57 -14.22 -0.17 -2.10
N LEU A 58 -13.59 -1.24 -1.59
CA LEU A 58 -13.15 -2.35 -2.40
C LEU A 58 -14.31 -3.29 -2.75
N THR A 59 -14.37 -3.68 -4.01
CA THR A 59 -15.32 -4.69 -4.51
C THR A 59 -14.60 -5.99 -4.80
N TYR A 60 -15.27 -7.12 -4.55
CA TYR A 60 -14.72 -8.43 -4.87
C TYR A 60 -15.77 -9.34 -5.51
N LYS A 61 -15.31 -10.38 -6.21
CA LYS A 61 -16.16 -11.43 -6.80
C LYS A 61 -15.40 -12.75 -6.73
N ILE A 62 -16.13 -13.85 -6.52
CA ILE A 62 -15.58 -15.20 -6.66
C ILE A 62 -15.99 -15.70 -8.05
N ASN A 63 -15.04 -15.79 -8.98
CA ASN A 63 -15.30 -16.17 -10.36
C ASN A 63 -15.31 -17.70 -10.55
N LYS A 64 -14.46 -18.40 -9.79
CA LYS A 64 -14.34 -19.86 -9.84
C LYS A 64 -14.23 -20.41 -8.42
N TYR A 65 -14.92 -21.50 -8.14
CA TYR A 65 -14.96 -22.15 -6.83
C TYR A 65 -14.17 -23.47 -6.86
N PRO A 66 -13.61 -23.91 -5.73
CA PRO A 66 -12.98 -25.23 -5.66
C PRO A 66 -14.04 -26.32 -5.73
N SER A 67 -13.70 -27.43 -6.37
CA SER A 67 -14.57 -28.62 -6.39
C SER A 67 -14.71 -29.19 -4.97
N GLY A 68 -15.95 -29.36 -4.50
CA GLY A 68 -16.25 -30.08 -3.26
C GLY A 68 -16.39 -29.22 -2.00
N LEU A 69 -16.14 -27.90 -2.05
CA LEU A 69 -16.61 -26.98 -1.01
C LEU A 69 -17.94 -26.37 -1.44
N ALA A 70 -18.93 -26.44 -0.56
CA ALA A 70 -20.19 -25.72 -0.77
C ALA A 70 -19.91 -24.22 -0.94
N LYS A 71 -20.74 -23.51 -1.71
CA LYS A 71 -20.72 -22.04 -1.86
C LYS A 71 -21.15 -21.33 -0.56
N THR A 72 -20.63 -21.76 0.59
CA THR A 72 -20.92 -21.19 1.89
C THR A 72 -20.09 -19.95 2.10
N LYS A 73 -20.64 -19.00 2.85
CA LYS A 73 -20.11 -17.68 3.17
C LYS A 73 -18.73 -17.81 3.86
N VAL A 74 -17.65 -17.82 3.07
CA VAL A 74 -16.27 -17.96 3.59
C VAL A 74 -15.78 -16.63 4.19
N TRP A 75 -16.34 -15.49 3.76
CA TRP A 75 -15.81 -14.16 4.06
C TRP A 75 -16.92 -13.22 4.52
N GLY A 76 -16.88 -12.73 5.77
CA GLY A 76 -17.92 -11.84 6.28
C GLY A 76 -17.68 -11.14 7.62
N ASP A 77 -16.95 -11.73 8.58
CA ASP A 77 -17.19 -11.33 9.98
C ASP A 77 -16.03 -10.63 10.73
N VAL A 78 -14.87 -10.32 10.10
CA VAL A 78 -13.66 -9.96 10.88
C VAL A 78 -12.85 -8.73 10.45
N SER A 79 -13.39 -7.78 9.67
CA SER A 79 -12.65 -6.53 9.39
C SER A 79 -13.52 -5.27 9.31
N THR A 80 -12.96 -4.11 9.66
CA THR A 80 -13.56 -2.78 9.43
C THR A 80 -13.47 -2.32 7.97
N LEU A 81 -12.76 -3.07 7.12
CA LEU A 81 -12.74 -2.84 5.66
C LEU A 81 -14.07 -3.30 5.08
N THR A 82 -14.76 -2.38 4.38
CA THR A 82 -16.05 -2.67 3.76
C THR A 82 -15.82 -3.29 2.38
N PHE A 83 -15.79 -4.62 2.30
CA PHE A 83 -15.74 -5.34 1.04
C PHE A 83 -17.14 -5.54 0.47
N LYS A 84 -17.43 -4.94 -0.68
CA LYS A 84 -18.72 -5.12 -1.36
C LYS A 84 -18.62 -6.23 -2.39
N GLN A 85 -19.24 -7.37 -2.09
CA GLN A 85 -19.34 -8.46 -3.06
C GLN A 85 -20.17 -8.02 -4.27
N LYS A 86 -19.67 -8.31 -5.46
CA LYS A 86 -20.41 -8.23 -6.73
C LYS A 86 -20.59 -9.63 -7.30
N THR A 87 -21.68 -9.83 -8.04
CA THR A 87 -21.95 -11.07 -8.78
C THR A 87 -21.53 -11.00 -10.25
N SER A 88 -21.32 -9.80 -10.78
CA SER A 88 -20.90 -9.59 -12.17
C SER A 88 -20.13 -8.27 -12.34
N GLY A 89 -19.50 -8.11 -13.50
CA GLY A 89 -18.71 -6.93 -13.86
C GLY A 89 -17.30 -6.89 -13.26
N LYS A 90 -16.61 -5.78 -13.50
CA LYS A 90 -15.25 -5.54 -12.99
C LYS A 90 -15.28 -5.26 -11.48
N VAL A 91 -14.31 -5.85 -10.79
CA VAL A 91 -14.08 -5.74 -9.34
C VAL A 91 -12.64 -5.30 -9.06
N ASN A 92 -12.34 -5.00 -7.79
CA ASN A 92 -10.99 -4.73 -7.33
C ASN A 92 -10.22 -5.99 -6.96
N ILE A 93 -10.91 -7.09 -6.61
CA ILE A 93 -10.29 -8.35 -6.24
C ILE A 93 -11.15 -9.47 -6.84
N ASP A 94 -10.69 -10.07 -7.93
CA ASP A 94 -11.27 -11.30 -8.46
C ASP A 94 -10.61 -12.50 -7.76
N ILE A 95 -11.44 -13.42 -7.27
CA ILE A 95 -11.01 -14.62 -6.56
C ILE A 95 -11.32 -15.83 -7.44
N SER A 96 -10.31 -16.61 -7.76
CA SER A 96 -10.45 -17.80 -8.58
C SER A 96 -9.65 -18.98 -8.03
N PHE A 97 -10.14 -20.19 -8.32
CA PHE A 97 -9.46 -21.44 -8.01
C PHE A 97 -9.01 -22.06 -9.32
N GLU A 98 -7.70 -22.06 -9.55
CA GLU A 98 -7.10 -22.41 -10.84
C GLU A 98 -6.22 -23.65 -10.74
N ARG A 99 -5.85 -24.23 -11.89
CA ARG A 99 -5.00 -25.43 -11.95
C ARG A 99 -3.83 -25.18 -12.90
N GLY A 100 -2.63 -25.57 -12.49
CA GLY A 100 -1.45 -25.49 -13.33
C GLY A 100 -1.29 -24.10 -13.95
N LYS A 101 -1.07 -24.04 -15.27
CA LYS A 101 -0.99 -22.79 -16.03
C LYS A 101 -2.38 -22.16 -16.20
N HIS A 102 -2.55 -20.94 -15.70
CA HIS A 102 -3.85 -20.26 -15.66
C HIS A 102 -3.83 -18.81 -16.17
N GLY A 103 -2.83 -18.46 -17.00
CA GLY A 103 -2.88 -17.27 -17.87
C GLY A 103 -2.19 -16.02 -17.35
N ASP A 104 -1.61 -16.06 -16.14
CA ASP A 104 -0.92 -14.93 -15.51
C ASP A 104 0.63 -15.07 -15.46
N GLY A 105 1.15 -16.25 -15.79
CA GLY A 105 2.59 -16.54 -15.84
C GLY A 105 3.13 -17.24 -14.59
N ASP A 106 2.33 -17.38 -13.54
CA ASP A 106 2.70 -18.02 -12.27
C ASP A 106 1.92 -19.34 -12.12
N ALA A 107 2.35 -20.38 -12.83
CA ALA A 107 1.64 -21.67 -12.84
C ALA A 107 1.72 -22.39 -11.48
N PHE A 108 0.60 -22.99 -11.04
CA PHE A 108 0.58 -23.87 -9.87
C PHE A 108 1.25 -25.22 -10.13
N ASP A 109 1.79 -25.83 -9.08
CA ASP A 109 2.59 -27.06 -9.09
C ASP A 109 1.84 -28.29 -8.59
N GLY A 110 0.61 -28.13 -8.10
CA GLY A 110 -0.21 -29.20 -7.56
C GLY A 110 -0.05 -29.34 -6.04
N PRO A 111 -0.46 -30.49 -5.46
CA PRO A 111 -0.66 -30.59 -4.01
C PRO A 111 0.60 -30.36 -3.17
N GLY A 112 0.49 -29.51 -2.14
CA GLY A 112 1.47 -29.29 -1.08
C GLY A 112 2.59 -28.29 -1.41
N GLY A 113 2.66 -27.76 -2.64
CA GLY A 113 3.67 -26.78 -3.05
C GLY A 113 3.19 -25.34 -2.86
N VAL A 114 2.93 -24.67 -3.99
CA VAL A 114 2.34 -23.34 -4.02
C VAL A 114 0.83 -23.44 -3.80
N LEU A 115 0.38 -22.98 -2.63
CA LEU A 115 -1.03 -23.06 -2.26
C LEU A 115 -1.90 -22.04 -2.99
N ALA A 116 -1.37 -20.83 -3.15
CA ALA A 116 -2.07 -19.68 -3.70
C ALA A 116 -1.06 -18.56 -3.99
N HIS A 117 -1.50 -17.56 -4.75
CA HIS A 117 -0.82 -16.27 -4.87
C HIS A 117 -1.84 -15.16 -5.11
N ALA A 118 -1.45 -13.93 -4.80
CA ALA A 118 -2.24 -12.76 -5.10
C ALA A 118 -1.41 -11.62 -5.69
N PHE A 119 -2.07 -10.82 -6.50
CA PHE A 119 -1.51 -9.62 -7.07
C PHE A 119 -1.64 -8.45 -6.11
N PHE A 120 -0.59 -7.63 -6.05
CA PHE A 120 -0.63 -6.37 -5.30
C PHE A 120 -1.59 -5.36 -5.95
N PRO A 121 -2.04 -4.30 -5.22
CA PRO A 121 -3.02 -3.33 -5.71
C PRO A 121 -2.70 -2.72 -7.07
N GLN A 122 -1.41 -2.47 -7.38
CA GLN A 122 -1.01 -1.90 -8.68
C GLN A 122 -1.28 -2.84 -9.88
N TYR A 123 -1.43 -4.13 -9.63
CA TYR A 123 -1.65 -5.17 -10.65
C TYR A 123 -3.10 -5.69 -10.64
N GLY A 124 -3.97 -5.11 -9.82
CA GLY A 124 -5.39 -5.43 -9.83
C GLY A 124 -5.86 -6.27 -8.65
N GLY A 125 -5.01 -6.69 -7.71
CA GLY A 125 -5.47 -7.26 -6.45
C GLY A 125 -5.96 -8.72 -6.48
N ASP A 126 -6.07 -9.32 -7.66
CA ASP A 126 -6.68 -10.64 -7.83
C ASP A 126 -5.94 -11.72 -7.04
N ALA A 127 -6.70 -12.72 -6.56
CA ALA A 127 -6.18 -13.79 -5.73
C ALA A 127 -6.53 -15.16 -6.33
N HIS A 128 -5.51 -15.95 -6.62
CA HIS A 128 -5.62 -17.26 -7.23
C HIS A 128 -5.24 -18.35 -6.21
N PHE A 129 -6.05 -19.40 -6.14
CA PHE A 129 -5.86 -20.53 -5.24
C PHE A 129 -5.66 -21.80 -6.06
N ASP A 130 -4.69 -22.65 -5.71
CA ASP A 130 -4.52 -23.92 -6.42
C ASP A 130 -5.71 -24.85 -6.13
N ALA A 131 -6.52 -25.12 -7.15
CA ALA A 131 -7.68 -25.99 -7.07
C ALA A 131 -7.32 -27.48 -6.93
N GLN A 132 -6.03 -27.84 -6.98
CA GLN A 132 -5.52 -29.18 -6.70
C GLN A 132 -5.26 -29.41 -5.21
N GLU A 133 -5.25 -28.35 -4.40
CA GLU A 133 -5.14 -28.45 -2.96
C GLU A 133 -6.39 -29.05 -2.31
N LYS A 134 -6.16 -29.76 -1.21
CA LYS A 134 -7.25 -30.23 -0.34
C LYS A 134 -7.72 -29.10 0.56
N TRP A 135 -8.51 -28.19 0.01
CA TRP A 135 -9.10 -27.07 0.75
C TRP A 135 -10.09 -27.54 1.82
N THR A 136 -9.94 -26.98 3.01
CA THR A 136 -10.76 -27.28 4.18
C THR A 136 -11.13 -26.00 4.93
N VAL A 137 -12.16 -26.08 5.78
CA VAL A 137 -12.61 -24.96 6.61
C VAL A 137 -12.63 -25.43 8.06
N LYS A 138 -12.03 -24.64 8.95
CA LYS A 138 -12.00 -24.87 10.41
C LYS A 138 -11.49 -26.26 10.86
N THR A 139 -10.59 -26.86 10.10
CA THR A 139 -9.95 -28.15 10.45
C THR A 139 -8.50 -28.18 9.97
N ASN A 140 -7.70 -29.07 10.57
CA ASN A 140 -6.30 -29.35 10.21
C ASN A 140 -6.15 -30.52 9.21
N ARG A 141 -7.26 -31.11 8.73
CA ARG A 141 -7.25 -32.27 7.79
C ARG A 141 -7.06 -31.88 6.32
N GLY A 142 -6.20 -30.89 6.07
CA GLY A 142 -5.88 -30.32 4.77
C GLY A 142 -5.37 -28.88 4.87
N THR A 143 -5.44 -28.15 3.77
CA THR A 143 -5.07 -26.73 3.71
C THR A 143 -6.28 -25.89 4.10
N ASN A 144 -6.13 -25.02 5.10
CA ASN A 144 -7.25 -24.23 5.61
C ASN A 144 -7.47 -23.00 4.73
N LEU A 145 -8.60 -22.98 4.03
CA LEU A 145 -8.93 -21.92 3.08
C LEU A 145 -8.99 -20.55 3.75
N LEU A 146 -9.55 -20.47 4.97
CA LEU A 146 -9.74 -19.19 5.65
C LEU A 146 -8.41 -18.49 5.93
N GLN A 147 -7.39 -19.25 6.32
CA GLN A 147 -6.09 -18.69 6.65
C GLN A 147 -5.25 -18.40 5.41
N ALA A 148 -5.27 -19.30 4.42
CA ALA A 148 -4.55 -19.08 3.17
C ALA A 148 -5.09 -17.83 2.46
N ALA A 149 -6.41 -17.69 2.33
CA ALA A 149 -6.96 -16.50 1.71
C ALA A 149 -6.81 -15.24 2.58
N ALA A 150 -6.81 -15.33 3.92
CA ALA A 150 -6.47 -14.18 4.74
C ALA A 150 -5.03 -13.68 4.46
N HIS A 151 -4.08 -14.59 4.22
CA HIS A 151 -2.72 -14.26 3.78
C HIS A 151 -2.72 -13.61 2.39
N GLU A 152 -3.35 -14.25 1.40
CA GLU A 152 -3.40 -13.72 0.02
C GLU A 152 -4.07 -12.35 -0.05
N PHE A 153 -5.14 -12.13 0.72
CA PHE A 153 -5.77 -10.82 0.78
C PHE A 153 -4.87 -9.77 1.44
N GLY A 154 -3.93 -10.17 2.31
CA GLY A 154 -2.86 -9.28 2.75
C GLY A 154 -2.08 -8.71 1.57
N HIS A 155 -1.71 -9.55 0.60
CA HIS A 155 -1.08 -9.11 -0.66
C HIS A 155 -2.01 -8.23 -1.50
N SER A 156 -3.27 -8.65 -1.68
CA SER A 156 -4.28 -7.84 -2.37
C SER A 156 -4.48 -6.47 -1.72
N LEU A 157 -4.15 -6.32 -0.43
CA LEU A 157 -4.23 -5.07 0.34
C LEU A 157 -2.87 -4.33 0.45
N GLY A 158 -1.80 -4.85 -0.14
CA GLY A 158 -0.50 -4.19 -0.25
C GLY A 158 0.59 -4.68 0.70
N LEU A 159 0.36 -5.76 1.46
CA LEU A 159 1.36 -6.36 2.34
C LEU A 159 2.26 -7.32 1.58
N SER A 160 3.56 -7.31 1.86
CA SER A 160 4.48 -8.36 1.38
C SER A 160 4.75 -9.38 2.47
N HIS A 161 5.49 -10.44 2.12
CA HIS A 161 5.98 -11.41 3.09
C HIS A 161 6.82 -10.77 4.19
N THR A 162 6.67 -11.30 5.40
CA THR A 162 7.48 -10.95 6.58
C THR A 162 8.31 -12.15 7.05
N SER A 163 9.47 -11.87 7.66
CA SER A 163 10.29 -12.88 8.33
C SER A 163 9.78 -13.25 9.72
N VAL A 164 8.75 -12.56 10.20
CA VAL A 164 8.11 -12.88 11.49
C VAL A 164 7.29 -14.15 11.33
N LYS A 165 7.85 -15.30 11.68
CA LYS A 165 7.25 -16.64 11.49
C LYS A 165 5.80 -16.78 11.99
N ARG A 166 5.43 -16.06 13.06
CA ARG A 166 4.09 -16.13 13.68
C ARG A 166 3.08 -15.17 13.04
N ALA A 167 3.53 -14.28 12.16
CA ALA A 167 2.64 -13.38 11.44
C ALA A 167 1.83 -14.15 10.41
N LEU A 168 0.66 -13.61 10.06
CA LEU A 168 -0.16 -14.10 8.98
C LEU A 168 0.60 -14.01 7.66
N MET A 169 1.32 -12.91 7.43
CA MET A 169 2.10 -12.67 6.20
C MET A 169 3.44 -13.42 6.12
N ALA A 170 3.70 -14.39 7.01
CA ALA A 170 4.85 -15.28 6.83
C ALA A 170 4.60 -16.20 5.60
N PRO A 171 5.59 -16.42 4.72
CA PRO A 171 5.37 -17.09 3.43
C PRO A 171 4.96 -18.56 3.55
N PHE A 172 5.37 -19.25 4.62
CA PHE A 172 5.21 -20.68 4.77
C PHE A 172 3.94 -21.02 5.55
N TYR A 173 3.17 -21.98 5.04
CA TYR A 173 1.94 -22.43 5.64
C TYR A 173 2.21 -23.20 6.94
N ARG A 174 1.54 -22.77 8.03
CA ARG A 174 1.75 -23.32 9.38
C ARG A 174 0.69 -24.32 9.82
N GLY A 175 -0.22 -24.71 8.92
CA GLY A 175 -1.38 -25.51 9.30
C GLY A 175 -2.54 -24.69 9.86
N TYR A 176 -3.55 -25.38 10.37
CA TYR A 176 -4.77 -24.74 10.91
C TYR A 176 -4.57 -24.20 12.33
N GLU A 177 -4.77 -22.89 12.52
CA GLU A 177 -4.80 -22.22 13.82
C GLU A 177 -6.26 -21.83 14.17
N PRO A 178 -6.94 -22.54 15.09
CA PRO A 178 -8.37 -22.32 15.37
C PRO A 178 -8.68 -20.96 15.99
N ASN A 179 -7.71 -20.36 16.68
CA ASN A 179 -7.83 -19.05 17.32
C ASN A 179 -6.86 -18.06 16.69
N LEU A 180 -6.78 -18.04 15.35
CA LEU A 180 -5.88 -17.15 14.63
C LEU A 180 -6.11 -15.70 15.05
N GLN A 181 -5.08 -15.09 15.62
CA GLN A 181 -5.02 -13.65 15.89
C GLN A 181 -3.96 -13.04 14.97
N LEU A 182 -4.27 -11.87 14.40
CA LEU A 182 -3.29 -11.13 13.62
C LEU A 182 -2.11 -10.75 14.51
N HIS A 183 -0.90 -11.01 14.04
CA HIS A 183 0.30 -10.60 14.76
C HIS A 183 0.42 -9.08 14.72
N SER A 184 1.10 -8.50 15.72
CA SER A 184 1.35 -7.05 15.75
C SER A 184 2.06 -6.53 14.50
N ASP A 185 2.79 -7.41 13.80
CA ASP A 185 3.45 -7.14 12.52
C ASP A 185 2.43 -6.94 11.39
N ASP A 186 1.46 -7.84 11.26
CA ASP A 186 0.38 -7.75 10.28
C ASP A 186 -0.46 -6.50 10.52
N ILE A 187 -0.80 -6.24 11.80
CA ILE A 187 -1.56 -5.06 12.21
C ILE A 187 -0.81 -3.78 11.83
N LYS A 188 0.47 -3.67 12.18
CA LYS A 188 1.27 -2.49 11.83
C LYS A 188 1.41 -2.34 10.32
N GLY A 189 1.64 -3.43 9.60
CA GLY A 189 1.76 -3.44 8.14
C GLY A 189 0.49 -2.93 7.47
N ILE A 190 -0.68 -3.49 7.82
CA ILE A 190 -1.95 -3.06 7.22
C ILE A 190 -2.28 -1.63 7.64
N GLN A 191 -1.94 -1.24 8.87
CA GLN A 191 -2.12 0.14 9.29
C GLN A 191 -1.23 1.12 8.54
N VAL A 192 -0.02 0.73 8.14
CA VAL A 192 0.82 1.54 7.24
C VAL A 192 0.16 1.71 5.88
N CYS A 193 -0.36 0.64 5.28
CA CYS A 193 -1.00 0.71 3.98
C CYS A 193 -2.25 1.60 3.97
N TRP A 194 -2.99 1.65 5.09
CA TRP A 194 -4.35 2.22 5.12
C TRP A 194 -4.58 3.41 6.07
N TYR A 195 -3.75 3.57 7.11
CA TYR A 195 -3.86 4.64 8.13
C TYR A 195 -2.63 5.54 8.24
N LYS A 196 -1.41 5.15 7.83
CA LYS A 196 -0.29 6.12 7.83
C LYS A 196 -0.52 7.31 6.90
N SER A 197 -1.45 7.19 5.98
CA SER A 197 -1.92 8.28 5.14
C SER A 197 -2.91 9.24 5.80
N SER A 198 -3.38 8.94 7.02
CA SER A 198 -4.17 9.86 7.84
C SER A 198 -3.33 10.53 8.92
N GLN A 199 -2.01 10.34 8.89
CA GLN A 199 -1.07 10.96 9.81
C GLN A 199 0.04 11.63 9.00
N TYR A 200 0.72 12.60 9.61
CA TYR A 200 1.86 13.26 8.98
C TYR A 200 3.01 13.40 9.99
N TRP A 201 4.22 13.54 9.46
CA TRP A 201 5.42 13.87 10.23
C TRP A 201 5.90 15.25 9.84
N LYS A 202 6.41 16.00 10.82
CA LYS A 202 7.14 17.23 10.58
C LYS A 202 8.51 17.09 11.20
N VAL A 203 9.53 17.42 10.41
CA VAL A 203 10.92 17.52 10.87
C VAL A 203 11.13 18.92 11.43
N SER A 204 11.70 19.03 12.63
CA SER A 204 12.12 20.31 13.19
C SER A 204 13.45 20.79 12.58
N LYS A 205 13.87 22.03 12.87
CA LYS A 205 15.19 22.53 12.44
C LYS A 205 16.36 21.71 13.01
N SER A 206 16.17 21.03 14.14
CA SER A 206 17.17 20.15 14.77
C SER A 206 17.17 18.72 14.18
N GLY A 207 16.29 18.42 13.24
CA GLY A 207 16.20 17.09 12.63
C GLY A 207 15.43 16.06 13.46
N ASP A 208 14.80 16.48 14.57
CA ASP A 208 13.94 15.63 15.38
C ASP A 208 12.46 15.69 14.89
N PHE A 209 11.65 14.78 15.44
CA PHE A 209 10.24 14.59 15.10
C PHE A 209 9.34 14.75 16.35
N GLU A 210 9.71 15.66 17.25
CA GLU A 210 9.04 15.78 18.55
C GLU A 210 7.53 16.05 18.40
N GLY A 211 6.72 15.20 19.04
CA GLY A 211 5.25 15.28 18.97
C GLY A 211 4.59 14.67 17.72
N TYR A 212 5.33 13.95 16.87
CA TYR A 212 4.83 13.29 15.65
C TYR A 212 4.95 11.75 15.71
N PRO A 213 4.16 10.97 14.93
CA PRO A 213 3.15 11.40 13.96
C PRO A 213 1.91 12.04 14.59
N ARG A 214 1.26 12.94 13.85
CA ARG A 214 -0.03 13.52 14.25
C ARG A 214 -1.12 13.23 13.22
N PRO A 215 -2.39 13.01 13.64
CA PRO A 215 -3.49 12.83 12.70
C PRO A 215 -3.72 14.07 11.83
N ILE A 216 -3.86 13.86 10.52
CA ILE A 216 -4.15 14.93 9.55
C ILE A 216 -5.45 15.64 9.93
N SER A 217 -6.47 14.89 10.35
CA SER A 217 -7.77 15.42 10.74
C SER A 217 -7.75 16.34 11.95
N GLU A 218 -6.73 16.27 12.81
CA GLU A 218 -6.61 17.14 13.98
C GLU A 218 -6.02 18.50 13.63
N ASP A 219 -5.08 18.54 12.69
CA ASP A 219 -4.30 19.75 12.40
C ASP A 219 -4.67 20.42 11.07
N TRP A 220 -5.28 19.68 10.14
CA TRP A 220 -5.60 20.14 8.80
C TRP A 220 -7.09 20.05 8.51
N GLU A 221 -7.82 21.07 8.95
CA GLU A 221 -9.27 21.17 8.77
C GLU A 221 -9.66 20.97 7.30
N GLY A 222 -10.53 19.98 7.04
CA GLY A 222 -11.05 19.70 5.70
C GLY A 222 -10.07 19.00 4.75
N LEU A 223 -8.83 18.72 5.15
CA LEU A 223 -7.87 17.97 4.33
C LEU A 223 -8.19 16.47 4.37
N PRO A 224 -8.35 15.80 3.21
CA PRO A 224 -8.55 14.35 3.19
C PRO A 224 -7.24 13.62 3.50
N ASN A 225 -7.38 12.40 3.99
CA ASN A 225 -6.27 11.46 4.12
C ASN A 225 -5.73 11.05 2.73
N ASN A 226 -4.50 10.54 2.68
CA ASN A 226 -3.80 10.12 1.46
C ASN A 226 -3.53 11.26 0.46
N VAL A 227 -3.15 12.44 0.95
CA VAL A 227 -2.66 13.52 0.08
C VAL A 227 -1.55 13.02 -0.85
N GLU A 228 -1.58 13.48 -2.10
CA GLU A 228 -0.72 13.02 -3.19
C GLU A 228 0.55 13.87 -3.34
N GLY A 229 0.54 15.03 -2.72
CA GLY A 229 1.67 15.94 -2.70
C GLY A 229 1.25 17.27 -2.10
N GLY A 230 2.24 18.08 -1.78
CA GLY A 230 2.03 19.42 -1.29
C GLY A 230 3.31 20.21 -1.29
N PHE A 231 3.18 21.54 -1.36
CA PHE A 231 4.31 22.44 -1.35
C PHE A 231 3.95 23.76 -0.66
N LEU A 232 4.96 24.40 -0.07
CA LEU A 232 4.84 25.74 0.48
C LEU A 232 5.21 26.76 -0.61
N ALA A 233 4.28 27.65 -0.94
CA ALA A 233 4.50 28.76 -1.86
C ALA A 233 5.30 29.88 -1.18
N LYS A 234 5.90 30.77 -2.01
CA LYS A 234 6.63 31.94 -1.51
C LYS A 234 5.74 32.92 -0.74
N SER A 235 4.46 32.98 -1.10
CA SER A 235 3.43 33.76 -0.37
C SER A 235 3.14 33.24 1.04
N GLY A 236 3.73 32.11 1.45
CA GLY A 236 3.44 31.46 2.73
C GLY A 236 2.18 30.60 2.69
N TRP A 237 1.58 30.41 1.51
CA TRP A 237 0.46 29.50 1.32
C TRP A 237 0.94 28.06 1.16
N LEU A 238 0.33 27.16 1.91
CA LEU A 238 0.63 25.74 1.84
C LEU A 238 -0.44 25.03 1.03
N TYR A 239 -0.01 24.37 -0.04
CA TYR A 239 -0.87 23.66 -0.96
C TYR A 239 -0.77 22.16 -0.73
N PHE A 240 -1.92 21.49 -0.75
CA PHE A 240 -2.01 20.02 -0.79
C PHE A 240 -2.90 19.59 -1.94
N PHE A 241 -2.58 18.47 -2.54
CA PHE A 241 -3.32 17.95 -3.68
C PHE A 241 -3.86 16.56 -3.39
N LYS A 242 -5.08 16.31 -3.85
CA LYS A 242 -5.71 15.01 -3.80
C LYS A 242 -6.71 14.83 -4.94
N ASP A 243 -6.53 13.76 -5.73
CA ASP A 243 -7.38 13.40 -6.86
C ASP A 243 -7.50 14.56 -7.89
N LYS A 244 -8.68 15.18 -7.98
CA LYS A 244 -8.99 16.32 -8.86
C LYS A 244 -9.10 17.65 -8.12
N LYS A 245 -8.67 17.69 -6.85
CA LYS A 245 -8.81 18.86 -5.99
C LYS A 245 -7.48 19.25 -5.35
N TYR A 246 -7.40 20.51 -4.96
CA TYR A 246 -6.31 21.03 -4.15
C TYR A 246 -6.87 21.90 -3.02
N TRP A 247 -6.17 21.85 -1.89
CA TRP A 247 -6.44 22.60 -0.68
C TRP A 247 -5.34 23.64 -0.52
N ARG A 248 -5.71 24.83 -0.04
CA ARG A 248 -4.77 25.90 0.25
C ARG A 248 -4.95 26.30 1.70
N TYR A 249 -3.86 26.30 2.44
CA TYR A 249 -3.81 26.75 3.81
C TYR A 249 -2.97 28.01 3.92
N ILE A 250 -3.38 28.91 4.81
CA ILE A 250 -2.60 30.09 5.16
C ILE A 250 -2.12 29.95 6.60
N LYS A 251 -0.88 30.35 6.87
CA LYS A 251 -0.36 30.37 8.23
C LYS A 251 -1.16 31.36 9.06
N SER A 252 -1.57 30.95 10.26
CA SER A 252 -2.26 31.84 11.18
C SER A 252 -1.33 32.96 11.61
N ARG A 253 -1.80 34.21 11.50
CA ARG A 253 -1.08 35.38 12.01
C ARG A 253 -0.90 35.34 13.54
N TRP A 254 -1.72 34.55 14.24
CA TRP A 254 -1.77 34.48 15.70
C TRP A 254 -1.17 33.18 16.26
N SER A 255 -0.65 32.30 15.42
CA SER A 255 -0.05 31.04 15.85
C SER A 255 1.06 30.63 14.90
N ALA A 256 2.27 30.52 15.44
CA ALA A 256 3.45 30.08 14.68
C ALA A 256 3.33 28.65 14.12
N THR A 257 2.41 27.85 14.67
CA THR A 257 2.26 26.43 14.38
C THR A 257 0.96 26.06 13.67
N ARG A 258 -0.05 26.93 13.63
CA ARG A 258 -1.35 26.61 13.02
C ARG A 258 -1.52 27.19 11.63
N TYR A 259 -2.11 26.38 10.78
CA TYR A 259 -2.55 26.72 9.43
C TYR A 259 -4.08 26.68 9.37
N SER A 260 -4.68 27.59 8.62
CA SER A 260 -6.13 27.66 8.44
C SER A 260 -6.49 27.44 6.98
N LEU A 261 -7.54 26.65 6.73
CA LEU A 261 -8.02 26.42 5.38
C LEU A 261 -8.49 27.75 4.78
N SER A 262 -7.99 28.08 3.59
CA SER A 262 -8.38 29.30 2.87
C SER A 262 -9.85 29.23 2.48
N LYS A 263 -10.58 30.35 2.64
CA LYS A 263 -11.98 30.45 2.23
C LYS A 263 -12.13 30.10 0.75
N GLY A 264 -13.10 29.23 0.44
CA GLY A 264 -13.40 28.79 -0.93
C GLY A 264 -12.54 27.63 -1.45
N TYR A 265 -11.75 26.99 -0.58
CA TYR A 265 -11.05 25.74 -0.87
C TYR A 265 -11.76 24.54 -0.22
N PRO A 266 -11.65 23.32 -0.78
CA PRO A 266 -10.82 22.95 -1.94
C PRO A 266 -11.36 23.44 -3.30
N LYS A 267 -10.45 23.60 -4.26
CA LYS A 267 -10.74 23.97 -5.65
C LYS A 267 -10.30 22.84 -6.60
N ALA A 268 -10.77 22.88 -7.84
CA ALA A 268 -10.44 21.87 -8.86
C ALA A 268 -9.02 22.08 -9.44
N VAL A 269 -8.22 21.01 -9.56
CA VAL A 269 -6.82 21.08 -10.05
C VAL A 269 -6.68 21.62 -11.47
N LYS A 270 -7.74 21.57 -12.29
CA LYS A 270 -7.78 22.18 -13.63
C LYS A 270 -7.47 23.68 -13.69
N ARG A 271 -7.44 24.35 -12.53
CA ARG A 271 -7.00 25.75 -12.40
C ARG A 271 -5.47 25.90 -12.55
N TRP A 272 -4.73 24.83 -12.32
CA TRP A 272 -3.31 24.73 -12.59
C TRP A 272 -3.15 24.30 -14.04
N GLU A 273 -2.52 25.15 -14.85
CA GLU A 273 -2.25 24.87 -16.25
C GLU A 273 -1.57 23.50 -16.39
N GLY A 274 -2.03 22.64 -17.30
CA GLY A 274 -1.41 21.31 -17.54
C GLY A 274 -1.68 20.21 -16.51
N LEU A 275 -2.35 20.48 -15.37
CA LEU A 275 -2.64 19.45 -14.35
C LEU A 275 -4.08 18.91 -14.47
N GLN A 276 -4.24 17.67 -14.94
CA GLN A 276 -5.57 17.07 -15.14
C GLN A 276 -6.05 16.23 -13.94
N GLU A 277 -5.22 15.31 -13.41
CA GLU A 277 -5.52 14.48 -12.23
C GLU A 277 -4.30 13.65 -11.78
N GLY A 278 -4.26 13.30 -10.49
CA GLY A 278 -3.43 12.24 -9.93
C GLY A 278 -1.93 12.44 -10.11
N LEU A 279 -1.30 13.12 -9.15
CA LEU A 279 0.15 13.28 -9.05
C LEU A 279 0.74 12.30 -8.02
N ASP A 280 2.04 12.10 -8.10
CA ASP A 280 2.82 11.31 -7.13
C ASP A 280 3.65 12.19 -6.21
N ALA A 281 4.04 13.39 -6.67
CA ALA A 281 4.69 14.40 -5.84
C ALA A 281 4.53 15.80 -6.45
N ALA A 282 4.74 16.82 -5.63
CA ALA A 282 4.90 18.21 -6.08
C ALA A 282 6.04 18.84 -5.28
N THR A 283 6.86 19.67 -5.93
CA THR A 283 7.90 20.45 -5.26
C THR A 283 8.09 21.81 -5.93
N LYS A 284 8.81 22.71 -5.26
CA LYS A 284 9.20 24.00 -5.83
C LYS A 284 10.72 24.04 -5.99
N TYR A 285 11.19 24.46 -7.16
CA TYR A 285 12.62 24.66 -7.43
C TYR A 285 12.81 25.88 -8.34
N ASN A 286 13.79 26.75 -8.04
CA ASN A 286 14.06 27.99 -8.79
C ASN A 286 12.83 28.85 -9.11
N GLY A 287 11.90 28.95 -8.16
CA GLY A 287 10.69 29.76 -8.32
C GLY A 287 9.56 29.09 -9.11
N LYS A 288 9.81 27.94 -9.75
CA LYS A 288 8.83 27.17 -10.50
C LYS A 288 8.30 25.99 -9.69
N THR A 289 7.03 25.67 -9.89
CA THR A 289 6.39 24.51 -9.28
C THR A 289 6.46 23.33 -10.24
N TYR A 290 6.95 22.21 -9.74
CA TYR A 290 7.11 20.97 -10.49
C TYR A 290 6.18 19.91 -9.93
N PHE A 291 5.45 19.26 -10.83
CA PHE A 291 4.58 18.14 -10.49
C PHE A 291 5.13 16.87 -11.12
N PHE A 292 5.14 15.79 -10.33
CA PHE A 292 5.65 14.49 -10.72
C PHE A 292 4.50 13.52 -10.85
N LYS A 293 4.50 12.75 -11.94
CA LYS A 293 3.55 11.66 -12.18
C LYS A 293 4.28 10.55 -12.90
N SER A 294 4.28 9.37 -12.32
CA SER A 294 4.81 8.15 -12.92
C SER A 294 3.79 7.61 -13.92
N SER A 295 4.16 7.58 -15.20
CA SER A 295 3.49 6.72 -16.17
C SER A 295 4.13 5.34 -16.09
N GLY A 296 3.31 4.27 -16.01
CA GLY A 296 3.72 2.89 -15.75
C GLY A 296 4.58 2.18 -16.82
N LEU A 297 5.46 2.88 -17.53
CA LEU A 297 6.46 2.30 -18.41
C LEU A 297 7.81 2.97 -18.13
N GLN A 298 8.86 2.16 -18.01
CA GLN A 298 10.24 2.60 -17.78
C GLN A 298 10.62 3.72 -18.77
N GLY A 299 10.65 4.94 -18.26
CA GLY A 299 11.07 6.14 -18.98
C GLY A 299 11.05 7.30 -18.00
N THR A 300 12.22 7.86 -17.70
CA THR A 300 12.36 9.09 -16.93
C THR A 300 11.58 10.19 -17.66
N GLN A 301 10.41 10.59 -17.15
CA GLN A 301 9.75 11.80 -17.63
C GLN A 301 10.33 13.00 -16.88
N GLU A 302 10.71 14.02 -17.65
CA GLU A 302 11.09 15.34 -17.18
C GLU A 302 9.96 15.92 -16.31
N PRO A 303 10.29 16.56 -15.17
CA PRO A 303 9.28 17.17 -14.31
C PRO A 303 8.57 18.29 -15.08
N VAL A 304 7.23 18.26 -15.11
CA VAL A 304 6.47 19.28 -15.83
C VAL A 304 6.43 20.53 -14.97
N SER A 305 7.08 21.60 -15.44
CA SER A 305 6.96 22.94 -14.87
C SER A 305 5.60 23.49 -15.25
N LEU A 306 4.68 23.59 -14.28
CA LEU A 306 3.35 24.15 -14.49
C LEU A 306 3.27 25.57 -13.93
N GLY A 307 2.47 26.42 -14.58
CA GLY A 307 2.20 27.79 -14.15
C GLY A 307 1.42 27.87 -12.83
N ASP A 308 1.44 29.05 -12.21
CA ASP A 308 0.70 29.33 -10.97
C ASP A 308 -0.83 29.35 -11.21
N ASP A 309 -1.64 29.21 -10.14
CA ASP A 309 -3.11 29.33 -10.21
C ASP A 309 -3.46 30.68 -10.86
N HIS A 310 -4.08 30.65 -12.05
CA HIS A 310 -4.30 31.80 -12.95
C HIS A 310 -5.12 32.97 -12.36
N ASN A 311 -5.45 32.96 -11.08
CA ASN A 311 -6.35 33.93 -10.45
C ASN A 311 -5.91 34.40 -9.06
N ASP A 312 -4.71 34.06 -8.61
CA ASP A 312 -4.15 34.59 -7.37
C ASP A 312 -3.12 35.70 -7.70
N ASN A 313 -3.52 36.96 -7.46
CA ASN A 313 -2.55 38.06 -7.32
C ASN A 313 -1.76 37.80 -6.03
N ASP A 314 -0.65 37.09 -6.14
CA ASP A 314 0.30 36.85 -5.05
C ASP A 314 0.99 38.17 -4.68
N ASP A 315 0.31 39.01 -3.90
CA ASP A 315 0.93 40.17 -3.26
C ASP A 315 2.06 39.68 -2.34
N TYR A 316 3.27 40.13 -2.67
CA TYR A 316 4.52 39.75 -2.02
C TYR A 316 4.49 40.14 -0.53
N VAL A 317 4.54 39.16 0.36
CA VAL A 317 4.82 39.40 1.79
C VAL A 317 6.04 38.57 2.16
N ASP A 318 7.12 39.29 2.48
CA ASP A 318 8.40 38.72 2.87
C ASP A 318 8.27 37.94 4.19
N TYR A 319 8.43 36.63 4.10
CA TYR A 319 8.65 35.76 5.25
C TYR A 319 9.86 34.87 4.95
N ASP A 320 11.04 35.48 5.02
CA ASP A 320 12.29 34.74 5.06
C ASP A 320 12.27 33.65 6.14
N GLN A 321 12.78 32.48 5.75
CA GLN A 321 12.95 31.24 6.51
C GLN A 321 11.72 30.33 6.63
N PHE A 322 11.57 29.36 5.72
CA PHE A 322 11.15 28.02 6.13
C PHE A 322 11.52 26.95 5.10
N ASP A 323 12.28 25.95 5.55
CA ASP A 323 12.49 24.68 4.89
C ASP A 323 11.69 23.65 5.71
N ALA A 324 10.48 23.31 5.24
CA ALA A 324 9.62 22.33 5.88
C ALA A 324 9.44 21.15 4.94
N GLY A 325 10.36 20.19 5.01
CA GLY A 325 10.16 18.88 4.44
C GLY A 325 9.06 18.15 5.21
N LEU A 326 7.84 18.15 4.67
CA LEU A 326 6.80 17.22 5.10
C LEU A 326 7.09 15.87 4.44
N ALA A 327 7.41 14.87 5.25
CA ALA A 327 7.52 13.49 4.80
C ALA A 327 6.14 12.82 5.02
N TYR A 328 5.47 12.48 3.93
CA TYR A 328 4.15 11.85 3.90
C TYR A 328 4.24 10.32 3.86
#